data_AF-A0A9W6C1Z1-F1
#
_entry.id   AF-A0A9W6C1Z1-F1
#
_cell.length_a   1.000
_cell.length_b   1.000
_cell.length_c   1.000
_cell.angle_alpha   90.00
_cell.angle_beta   90.00
_cell.angle_gamma   90.00
#
_symmetry.space_group_name_H-M   'P 1'
#
loop_
_entity.id
_entity.type
_entity.pdbx_description
1 polymer ?
#
loop_
_entity_poly.entity_id
_entity_poly.type
_entity_poly.pdbx_seq_one_letter_code
_entity_poly.pdbx_strand_id
1 'polypeptide(L)'
;MVSVGVLVDVQGAFPGWIALWPLASAAAIIVAGRTGSPFGSGWTGSSPRRRWGPVQGLGVAGAEQARLALTVAVSLAVVAVPVLSLQQVQDRRAAEVLAAADRNNPGAAALLPGFQYQGDPEAEAIRWSPATTTRNQGWVSEPWPGRARIADSYQQWCFDTVPNADPAATLMVIGNSHVHMGIPRDRELAKAKNWRVVTYIRVRCLPRDSGPDSPLDPVAGELAQVSMVDLGDLICPEGTCVPVIGNVYTYWDNNHLTVEYVRTLAPMFTQRVQEALTSDGAPY
;
A
#
# COMPACT_ATOMS: atom_id res chain seq x y z
N MET A 1 -18.15 -13.46 -11.70
CA MET A 1 -16.71 -13.32 -12.01
C MET A 1 -16.32 -11.84 -12.12
N VAL A 2 -16.95 -11.04 -12.99
CA VAL A 2 -16.64 -9.59 -13.13
C VAL A 2 -16.91 -8.77 -11.85
N SER A 3 -17.95 -9.10 -11.09
CA SER A 3 -18.32 -8.38 -9.86
C SER A 3 -17.41 -8.62 -8.65
N VAL A 4 -16.64 -9.71 -8.62
CA VAL A 4 -15.72 -10.00 -7.49
C VAL A 4 -14.47 -9.11 -7.54
N GLY A 5 -14.00 -8.79 -8.74
CA GLY A 5 -12.85 -7.88 -8.92
C GLY A 5 -13.13 -6.42 -8.56
N VAL A 6 -14.40 -6.05 -8.34
CA VAL A 6 -14.80 -4.70 -7.90
C VAL A 6 -14.82 -4.59 -6.37
N LEU A 7 -15.04 -5.71 -5.67
CA LEU A 7 -15.16 -5.74 -4.20
C LEU A 7 -13.89 -6.25 -3.50
N VAL A 8 -13.03 -6.97 -4.22
CA VAL A 8 -11.83 -7.60 -3.65
C VAL A 8 -10.60 -7.13 -4.42
N ASP A 9 -9.57 -6.67 -3.71
CA ASP A 9 -8.29 -6.26 -4.30
C ASP A 9 -7.55 -7.50 -4.85
N VAL A 10 -7.76 -7.77 -6.14
CA VAL A 10 -7.18 -8.92 -6.84
C VAL A 10 -5.71 -8.73 -7.16
N GLN A 11 -5.23 -7.48 -7.26
CA GLN A 11 -3.81 -7.19 -7.48
C GLN A 11 -2.98 -7.43 -6.21
N GLY A 12 -3.61 -7.26 -5.05
CA GLY A 12 -2.98 -7.51 -3.76
C GLY A 12 -3.08 -8.96 -3.26
N ALA A 13 -4.10 -9.70 -3.71
CA ALA A 13 -4.41 -11.04 -3.19
C ALA A 13 -3.98 -12.19 -4.11
N PHE A 14 -3.35 -11.91 -5.25
CA PHE A 14 -2.95 -12.92 -6.24
C PHE A 14 -1.42 -12.94 -6.49
N PRO A 15 -0.78 -14.12 -6.48
CA PRO A 15 -1.34 -15.44 -6.14
C PRO A 15 -1.57 -15.58 -4.63
N GLY A 16 -2.72 -16.15 -4.22
CA GLY A 16 -3.11 -16.27 -2.80
C GLY A 16 -4.46 -16.99 -2.62
N TRP A 17 -5.06 -16.93 -1.42
CA TRP A 17 -6.33 -17.63 -1.08
C TRP A 17 -7.48 -17.32 -2.04
N ILE A 18 -7.45 -16.16 -2.68
CA ILE A 18 -8.45 -15.73 -3.67
C ILE A 18 -8.48 -16.65 -4.91
N ALA A 19 -7.39 -17.37 -5.20
CA ALA A 19 -7.33 -18.38 -6.25
C ALA A 19 -8.26 -19.58 -5.98
N LEU A 20 -8.72 -19.77 -4.74
CA LEU A 20 -9.69 -20.81 -4.37
C LEU A 20 -11.12 -20.43 -4.73
N TRP A 21 -11.40 -19.15 -5.00
CA TRP A 21 -12.74 -18.66 -5.25
C TRP A 21 -13.39 -19.24 -6.52
N PRO A 22 -12.73 -19.29 -7.69
CA PRO A 22 -13.30 -19.94 -8.89
C PRO A 22 -13.52 -21.44 -8.67
N LEU A 23 -12.65 -22.10 -7.91
CA LEU A 23 -12.72 -23.53 -7.63
C LEU A 23 -13.86 -23.87 -6.68
N ALA A 24 -14.03 -23.08 -5.61
CA ALA A 24 -15.17 -23.19 -4.70
C ALA A 24 -16.50 -22.93 -5.41
N SER A 25 -16.53 -21.95 -6.33
CA SER A 25 -17.71 -21.65 -7.16
C SER A 25 -18.06 -22.82 -8.09
N ALA A 26 -17.05 -23.40 -8.77
CA ALA A 26 -17.26 -24.57 -9.63
C ALA A 26 -17.75 -25.79 -8.82
N ALA A 27 -17.17 -26.03 -7.65
CA ALA A 27 -17.62 -27.07 -6.73
C ALA A 27 -19.08 -26.87 -6.31
N ALA A 28 -19.47 -25.65 -5.93
CA ALA A 28 -20.83 -25.32 -5.54
C ALA A 28 -21.85 -25.54 -6.67
N ILE A 29 -21.51 -25.20 -7.92
CA ILE A 29 -22.35 -25.45 -9.10
C ILE A 29 -22.56 -26.96 -9.32
N ILE A 30 -21.49 -27.75 -9.22
CA ILE A 30 -21.55 -29.22 -9.39
C ILE A 30 -22.43 -29.87 -8.30
N VAL A 31 -22.36 -29.37 -7.06
CA VAL A 31 -23.18 -29.85 -5.95
C VAL A 31 -24.64 -29.42 -6.11
N ALA A 32 -24.91 -28.18 -6.49
CA ALA A 32 -26.26 -27.66 -6.70
C ALA A 32 -27.01 -28.40 -7.83
N GLY A 33 -26.31 -28.76 -8.92
CA GLY A 33 -26.89 -29.48 -10.04
C GLY A 33 -27.30 -30.93 -9.75
N ARG A 34 -26.84 -31.52 -8.63
CA ARG A 34 -27.07 -32.94 -8.29
C ARG A 34 -28.03 -33.16 -7.12
N THR A 35 -28.37 -32.13 -6.36
CA THR A 35 -29.27 -32.25 -5.19
C THR A 35 -30.76 -32.27 -5.57
N GLY A 36 -31.12 -32.10 -6.85
CA GLY A 36 -32.52 -32.11 -7.28
C GLY A 36 -33.37 -31.03 -6.60
N SER A 37 -32.75 -29.95 -6.10
CA SER A 37 -33.48 -28.86 -5.44
C SER A 37 -34.35 -28.12 -6.47
N PRO A 38 -35.56 -27.64 -6.09
CA PRO A 38 -36.47 -26.95 -7.00
C PRO A 38 -35.94 -25.59 -7.51
N PHE A 39 -34.81 -25.11 -7.00
CA PHE A 39 -34.12 -23.91 -7.48
C PHE A 39 -33.11 -24.19 -8.62
N GLY A 40 -32.87 -25.46 -8.97
CA GLY A 40 -32.21 -25.82 -10.22
C GLY A 40 -33.19 -25.62 -11.37
N SER A 41 -33.03 -24.51 -12.09
CA SER A 41 -33.93 -24.01 -13.13
C SER A 41 -34.36 -25.07 -14.16
N GLY A 42 -35.52 -25.69 -13.91
CA GLY A 42 -36.35 -26.30 -14.94
C GLY A 42 -37.43 -25.32 -15.36
N TRP A 43 -37.13 -24.39 -16.27
CA TRP A 43 -38.12 -23.55 -16.95
C TRP A 43 -37.47 -22.85 -18.16
N THR A 44 -37.88 -22.90 -19.43
CA THR A 44 -38.87 -23.64 -20.23
C THR A 44 -38.48 -23.38 -21.71
N GLY A 45 -38.43 -24.41 -22.57
CA GLY A 45 -38.13 -24.20 -24.00
C GLY A 45 -38.14 -25.48 -24.83
N SER A 46 -39.34 -26.03 -25.05
CA SER A 46 -39.76 -26.98 -26.09
C SER A 46 -38.71 -27.88 -26.80
N SER A 47 -38.63 -29.16 -26.39
CA SER A 47 -38.40 -30.31 -27.29
C SER A 47 -38.52 -31.64 -26.50
N PRO A 48 -38.82 -32.78 -27.17
CA PRO A 48 -39.78 -33.75 -26.68
C PRO A 48 -39.21 -34.66 -25.59
N ARG A 49 -40.10 -35.01 -24.65
CA ARG A 49 -39.88 -35.99 -23.58
C ARG A 49 -39.31 -37.29 -24.15
N ARG A 50 -37.99 -37.46 -24.08
CA ARG A 50 -37.41 -38.80 -24.00
C ARG A 50 -37.73 -39.31 -22.60
N ARG A 51 -38.74 -40.18 -22.55
CA ARG A 51 -39.11 -40.95 -21.38
C ARG A 51 -37.95 -41.89 -21.07
N TRP A 52 -36.99 -41.42 -20.27
CA TRP A 52 -36.05 -42.31 -19.60
C TRP A 52 -36.88 -43.18 -18.66
N GLY A 53 -36.86 -44.49 -18.91
CA GLY A 53 -37.50 -45.46 -18.03
C GLY A 53 -36.95 -45.33 -16.60
N PRO A 54 -37.69 -45.78 -15.58
CA PRO A 54 -37.23 -45.67 -14.22
C PRO A 54 -35.97 -46.51 -14.10
N VAL A 55 -34.82 -45.87 -13.89
CA VAL A 55 -33.65 -46.56 -13.37
C VAL A 55 -33.96 -46.84 -11.92
N GLN A 56 -34.72 -47.90 -11.68
CA GLN A 56 -34.83 -48.54 -10.37
C GLN A 56 -33.47 -49.17 -10.08
N GLY A 57 -32.61 -48.38 -9.47
CA GLY A 57 -31.44 -48.83 -8.72
C GLY A 57 -31.56 -48.25 -7.31
N LEU A 58 -32.41 -48.86 -6.49
CA LEU A 58 -32.38 -48.70 -5.04
C LEU A 58 -31.06 -49.30 -4.54
N GLY A 59 -30.04 -48.46 -4.42
CA GLY A 59 -28.74 -48.84 -3.90
C GLY A 59 -27.85 -47.61 -3.84
N VAL A 60 -27.64 -47.09 -2.63
CA VAL A 60 -26.63 -46.09 -2.25
C VAL A 60 -26.73 -44.66 -2.80
N ALA A 61 -27.88 -44.00 -2.67
CA ALA A 61 -27.95 -42.52 -2.78
C ALA A 61 -26.90 -41.82 -1.87
N GLY A 62 -26.58 -42.43 -0.72
CA GLY A 62 -25.51 -41.99 0.17
C GLY A 62 -24.08 -42.23 -0.36
N ALA A 63 -23.81 -43.31 -1.09
CA ALA A 63 -22.44 -43.58 -1.56
C ALA A 63 -22.06 -42.78 -2.81
N GLU A 64 -23.01 -42.49 -3.71
CA GLU A 64 -22.75 -41.58 -4.83
C GLU A 64 -22.56 -40.14 -4.35
N GLN A 65 -23.38 -39.69 -3.40
CA GLN A 65 -23.20 -38.39 -2.74
C GLN A 65 -21.88 -38.32 -1.95
N ALA A 66 -21.51 -39.39 -1.24
CA ALA A 66 -20.23 -39.47 -0.52
C ALA A 66 -19.03 -39.45 -1.47
N ARG A 67 -19.10 -40.16 -2.61
CA ARG A 67 -18.04 -40.13 -3.65
C ARG A 67 -17.86 -38.73 -4.22
N LEU A 68 -18.97 -38.03 -4.52
CA LEU A 68 -18.91 -36.67 -5.00
C LEU A 68 -18.34 -35.70 -3.96
N ALA A 69 -18.82 -35.78 -2.72
CA ALA A 69 -18.32 -34.95 -1.62
C ALA A 69 -16.82 -35.18 -1.41
N LEU A 70 -16.36 -36.43 -1.48
CA LEU A 70 -14.95 -36.79 -1.43
C LEU A 70 -14.18 -36.21 -2.61
N THR A 71 -14.68 -36.33 -3.85
CA THR A 71 -14.03 -35.73 -5.04
C THR A 71 -13.90 -34.22 -4.89
N VAL A 72 -14.97 -33.53 -4.48
CA VAL A 72 -14.95 -32.07 -4.26
C VAL A 72 -13.96 -31.71 -3.16
N ALA A 73 -13.99 -32.40 -2.01
CA ALA A 73 -13.08 -32.14 -0.91
C ALA A 73 -11.61 -32.36 -1.31
N VAL A 74 -11.33 -33.44 -2.04
CA VAL A 74 -9.99 -33.74 -2.55
C VAL A 74 -9.55 -32.69 -3.58
N SER A 75 -10.41 -32.31 -4.54
CA SER A 75 -10.10 -31.27 -5.52
C SER A 75 -9.84 -29.91 -4.87
N LEU A 76 -10.63 -29.53 -3.85
CA LEU A 76 -10.39 -28.31 -3.08
C LEU A 76 -9.09 -28.40 -2.29
N ALA A 77 -8.81 -29.53 -1.62
CA ALA A 77 -7.58 -29.72 -0.85
C ALA A 77 -6.32 -29.70 -1.73
N VAL A 78 -6.37 -30.31 -2.91
CA VAL A 78 -5.26 -30.34 -3.88
C VAL A 78 -4.85 -28.94 -4.34
N VAL A 79 -5.76 -27.96 -4.31
CA VAL A 79 -5.41 -26.57 -4.63
C VAL A 79 -5.18 -25.73 -3.37
N ALA A 80 -6.03 -25.86 -2.35
CA ALA A 80 -5.94 -25.06 -1.12
C ALA A 80 -4.63 -25.33 -0.37
N VAL A 81 -4.19 -26.58 -0.26
CA VAL A 81 -2.99 -26.92 0.50
C VAL A 81 -1.74 -26.30 -0.13
N PRO A 82 -1.43 -26.47 -1.44
CA PRO A 82 -0.29 -25.81 -2.04
C PRO A 82 -0.37 -24.29 -2.00
N VAL A 83 -1.54 -23.70 -2.29
CA VAL A 83 -1.70 -22.23 -2.30
C VAL A 83 -1.48 -21.63 -0.92
N LEU A 84 -2.11 -22.18 0.12
CA LEU A 84 -1.97 -21.66 1.49
C LEU A 84 -0.57 -21.92 2.04
N SER A 85 0.05 -23.06 1.70
CA SER A 85 1.42 -23.36 2.11
C SER A 85 2.41 -22.39 1.45
N LEU A 86 2.26 -22.12 0.15
CA LEU A 86 3.09 -21.13 -0.54
C LEU A 86 2.87 -19.73 0.03
N GLN A 87 1.63 -19.33 0.29
CA GLN A 87 1.32 -18.05 0.94
C GLN A 87 2.02 -17.94 2.29
N GLN A 88 1.90 -18.97 3.14
CA GLN A 88 2.52 -18.97 4.46
C GLN A 88 4.06 -18.91 4.38
N VAL A 89 4.67 -19.57 3.40
CA VAL A 89 6.12 -19.49 3.16
C VAL A 89 6.51 -18.08 2.70
N GLN A 90 5.73 -17.45 1.82
CA GLN A 90 5.96 -16.07 1.38
C GLN A 90 5.85 -15.09 2.55
N ASP A 91 4.81 -15.23 3.39
CA ASP A 91 4.60 -14.36 4.55
C ASP A 91 5.72 -14.49 5.59
N ARG A 92 6.20 -15.72 5.84
CA ARG A 92 7.34 -15.97 6.74
C ARG A 92 8.63 -15.36 6.21
N ARG A 93 8.93 -15.55 4.92
CA ARG A 93 10.11 -14.94 4.28
C ARG A 93 10.04 -13.41 4.33
N ALA A 94 8.87 -12.84 4.03
CA ALA A 94 8.67 -11.39 4.13
C ALA A 94 8.92 -10.89 5.56
N ALA A 95 8.42 -11.61 6.58
CA ALA A 95 8.66 -11.25 7.97
C ALA A 95 10.15 -11.35 8.36
N GLU A 96 10.87 -12.36 7.89
CA GLU A 96 12.33 -12.51 8.09
C GLU A 96 13.12 -11.37 7.45
N VAL A 97 12.78 -10.99 6.21
CA VAL A 97 13.40 -9.84 5.52
C VAL A 97 13.15 -8.54 6.28
N LEU A 98 11.92 -8.31 6.77
CA LEU A 98 11.59 -7.12 7.55
C LEU A 98 12.29 -7.09 8.91
N ALA A 99 12.43 -8.24 9.58
CA ALA A 99 13.11 -8.32 10.87
C ALA A 99 14.60 -7.96 10.79
N ALA A 100 15.24 -8.23 9.65
CA ALA A 100 16.63 -7.86 9.38
C ALA A 100 16.78 -6.58 8.55
N ALA A 101 15.68 -5.86 8.27
CA ALA A 101 15.65 -4.71 7.37
C ALA A 101 16.63 -3.62 7.76
N ASP A 102 16.68 -3.25 9.04
CA ASP A 102 17.54 -2.15 9.53
C ASP A 102 19.02 -2.36 9.21
N ARG A 103 19.46 -3.63 9.10
CA ARG A 103 20.85 -3.99 8.79
C ARG A 103 21.07 -4.24 7.29
N ASN A 104 20.15 -4.96 6.66
CA ASN A 104 20.32 -5.49 5.31
C ASN A 104 19.73 -4.60 4.21
N ASN A 105 18.90 -3.62 4.60
CA ASN A 105 18.12 -2.79 3.69
C ASN A 105 18.24 -1.30 4.09
N PRO A 106 19.45 -0.72 4.01
CA PRO A 106 19.72 0.66 4.42
C PRO A 106 18.95 1.72 3.61
N GLY A 107 18.43 1.39 2.43
CA GLY A 107 17.70 2.33 1.58
C GLY A 107 18.49 3.59 1.28
N ALA A 108 17.86 4.75 1.47
CA ALA A 108 18.49 6.04 1.27
C ALA A 108 19.76 6.27 2.12
N ALA A 109 19.92 5.59 3.27
CA ALA A 109 21.14 5.72 4.08
C ALA A 109 22.39 5.22 3.34
N ALA A 110 22.24 4.34 2.34
CA ALA A 110 23.33 3.86 1.50
C ALA A 110 24.01 4.96 0.66
N LEU A 111 23.33 6.10 0.48
CA LEU A 111 23.84 7.25 -0.26
C LEU A 111 24.57 8.26 0.64
N LEU A 112 24.59 8.04 1.96
CA LEU A 112 25.23 8.96 2.89
C LEU A 112 26.75 8.90 2.80
N PRO A 113 27.45 10.05 2.92
CA PRO A 113 28.90 10.08 3.00
C PRO A 113 29.42 9.19 4.13
N GLY A 114 30.38 8.32 3.81
CA GLY A 114 30.99 7.42 4.79
C GLY A 114 30.14 6.21 5.18
N PHE A 115 28.99 5.99 4.53
CA PHE A 115 28.21 4.76 4.72
C PHE A 115 29.06 3.52 4.38
N GLN A 116 29.06 2.53 5.27
CA GLN A 116 29.68 1.23 5.04
C GLN A 116 28.63 0.15 5.26
N TYR A 117 28.39 -0.65 4.23
CA TYR A 117 27.45 -1.76 4.32
C TYR A 117 27.98 -2.83 5.28
N GLN A 118 27.20 -3.16 6.31
CA GLN A 118 27.52 -4.17 7.32
C GLN A 118 26.50 -5.33 7.32
N GLY A 119 25.58 -5.33 6.36
CA GLY A 119 24.57 -6.38 6.20
C GLY A 119 25.09 -7.62 5.48
N ASP A 120 24.19 -8.57 5.27
CA ASP A 120 24.45 -9.74 4.45
C ASP A 120 24.45 -9.35 2.96
N PRO A 121 25.53 -9.59 2.19
CA PRO A 121 25.59 -9.24 0.77
C PRO A 121 24.57 -10.01 -0.09
N GLU A 122 24.08 -11.15 0.39
CA GLU A 122 23.08 -11.98 -0.30
C GLU A 122 21.65 -11.70 0.22
N ALA A 123 21.48 -10.66 1.04
CA ALA A 123 20.17 -10.31 1.58
C ALA A 123 19.18 -9.93 0.47
N GLU A 124 17.97 -10.49 0.55
CA GLU A 124 16.90 -10.13 -0.36
C GLU A 124 16.47 -8.67 -0.16
N ALA A 125 16.26 -7.98 -1.28
CA ALA A 125 15.76 -6.63 -1.30
C ALA A 125 14.33 -6.54 -0.76
N ILE A 126 14.01 -5.48 -0.02
CA ILE A 126 12.62 -5.19 0.34
C ILE A 126 11.84 -4.83 -0.92
N ARG A 127 11.04 -5.78 -1.39
CA ARG A 127 10.07 -5.61 -2.46
C ARG A 127 8.74 -5.14 -1.88
N TRP A 128 8.05 -4.28 -2.63
CA TRP A 128 6.65 -3.98 -2.38
C TRP A 128 5.82 -5.28 -2.32
N SER A 129 5.14 -5.50 -1.19
CA SER A 129 4.14 -6.55 -1.03
C SER A 129 2.84 -5.95 -0.50
N PRO A 130 1.68 -6.39 -0.98
CA PRO A 130 0.38 -6.07 -0.38
C PRO A 130 0.31 -6.42 1.12
N ALA A 131 1.11 -7.41 1.57
CA ALA A 131 1.23 -7.81 2.97
C ALA A 131 2.06 -6.81 3.81
N THR A 132 3.00 -6.08 3.22
CA THR A 132 3.80 -5.04 3.91
C THR A 132 3.13 -3.67 3.84
N THR A 133 2.34 -3.44 2.80
CA THR A 133 1.68 -2.17 2.55
C THR A 133 0.32 -2.44 1.89
N THR A 134 -0.77 -2.40 2.66
CA THR A 134 -2.08 -2.07 2.05
C THR A 134 -1.89 -0.73 1.36
N ARG A 135 -2.03 -0.71 0.04
CA ARG A 135 -1.62 0.34 -0.91
C ARG A 135 -1.99 1.79 -0.49
N ASN A 136 -2.92 1.97 0.44
CA ASN A 136 -3.40 3.27 0.90
C ASN A 136 -3.22 3.58 2.42
N GLN A 137 -2.81 2.64 3.29
CA GLN A 137 -2.73 2.93 4.74
C GLN A 137 -1.56 3.87 5.12
N GLY A 138 -0.49 3.88 4.32
CA GLY A 138 0.65 4.79 4.50
C GLY A 138 0.34 6.24 4.15
N TRP A 139 -0.71 6.48 3.36
CA TRP A 139 -1.02 7.77 2.72
C TRP A 139 -2.39 8.34 3.14
N VAL A 140 -2.91 7.91 4.30
CA VAL A 140 -4.17 8.43 4.83
C VAL A 140 -3.92 9.77 5.52
N SER A 141 -4.72 10.78 5.14
CA SER A 141 -4.76 12.09 5.76
C SER A 141 -6.20 12.61 5.76
N GLU A 142 -6.59 13.31 6.82
CA GLU A 142 -7.95 13.86 6.96
C GLU A 142 -8.02 15.30 6.42
N PRO A 143 -9.20 15.82 6.03
CA PRO A 143 -9.36 17.24 5.77
C PRO A 143 -8.95 18.05 7.01
N TRP A 144 -8.14 19.10 6.83
CA TRP A 144 -7.69 19.90 7.96
C TRP A 144 -8.82 20.77 8.53
N PRO A 145 -9.20 20.62 9.83
CA PRO A 145 -10.24 21.45 10.45
C PRO A 145 -9.78 22.87 10.80
N GLY A 146 -8.47 23.15 10.77
CA GLY A 146 -7.91 24.46 11.09
C GLY A 146 -7.83 25.35 9.86
N ARG A 147 -7.92 26.66 10.05
CA ARG A 147 -7.56 27.61 8.98
C ARG A 147 -6.05 27.84 9.06
N ALA A 148 -5.29 27.29 8.12
CA ALA A 148 -3.99 27.91 7.82
C ALA A 148 -4.19 29.40 7.56
N ARG A 149 -3.12 30.20 7.70
CA ARG A 149 -3.03 31.53 7.07
C ARG A 149 -2.91 31.40 5.53
N ILE A 150 -3.78 30.61 4.91
CA ILE A 150 -3.84 30.35 3.48
C ILE A 150 -5.24 30.76 3.04
N ALA A 151 -5.34 31.39 1.87
CA ALA A 151 -6.61 31.84 1.33
C ALA A 151 -7.62 30.68 1.20
N ASP A 152 -8.90 30.97 1.44
CA ASP A 152 -9.97 29.96 1.55
C ASP A 152 -10.07 29.05 0.31
N SER A 153 -9.76 29.56 -0.88
CA SER A 153 -9.74 28.81 -2.15
C SER A 153 -8.75 27.65 -2.18
N TYR A 154 -7.75 27.67 -1.30
CA TYR A 154 -6.68 26.68 -1.22
C TYR A 154 -6.82 25.71 -0.04
N GLN A 155 -7.78 25.92 0.86
CA GLN A 155 -8.02 25.06 2.03
C GLN A 155 -8.33 23.61 1.63
N GLN A 156 -8.99 23.39 0.49
CA GLN A 156 -9.31 22.05 -0.05
C GLN A 156 -8.07 21.19 -0.38
N TRP A 157 -6.89 21.80 -0.44
CA TRP A 157 -5.61 21.13 -0.72
C TRP A 157 -4.76 20.93 0.54
N CYS A 158 -5.30 21.27 1.72
CA CYS A 158 -4.67 21.07 3.01
C CYS A 158 -5.21 19.83 3.70
N PHE A 159 -4.31 19.01 4.21
CA PHE A 159 -4.63 17.77 4.88
C PHE A 159 -3.96 17.71 6.25
N ASP A 160 -4.71 17.25 7.24
CA ASP A 160 -4.21 16.91 8.57
C ASP A 160 -3.52 15.55 8.52
N THR A 161 -2.26 15.58 8.11
CA THR A 161 -1.46 14.39 7.78
C THR A 161 -1.05 13.60 9.01
N VAL A 162 -0.64 14.30 10.07
CA VAL A 162 -0.42 13.71 11.40
C VAL A 162 -1.17 14.56 12.41
N PRO A 163 -2.45 14.24 12.68
CA PRO A 163 -3.24 14.93 13.68
C PRO A 163 -2.61 14.81 15.06
N ASN A 164 -2.55 15.92 15.80
CA ASN A 164 -2.16 15.95 17.21
C ASN A 164 -2.97 17.04 17.92
N ALA A 165 -3.59 16.67 19.04
CA ALA A 165 -4.46 17.55 19.82
C ALA A 165 -3.69 18.54 20.71
N ASP A 166 -2.47 18.19 21.13
CA ASP A 166 -1.60 19.03 21.96
C ASP A 166 -0.15 18.99 21.43
N PRO A 167 0.08 19.55 20.22
CA PRO A 167 1.39 19.50 19.59
C PRO A 167 2.33 20.55 20.18
N ALA A 168 3.59 20.19 20.37
CA ALA A 168 4.65 21.15 20.72
C ALA A 168 4.88 22.19 19.60
N ALA A 169 4.70 21.78 18.34
CA ALA A 169 4.70 22.65 17.17
C ALA A 169 3.87 22.04 16.03
N THR A 170 3.44 22.87 15.07
CA THR A 170 2.81 22.40 13.83
C THR A 170 3.75 22.61 12.66
N LEU A 171 4.17 21.51 12.02
CA LEU A 171 4.96 21.54 10.79
C LEU A 171 4.02 21.57 9.59
N MET A 172 4.16 22.59 8.75
CA MET A 172 3.45 22.66 7.47
C MET A 172 4.38 22.21 6.34
N VAL A 173 4.02 21.12 5.66
CA VAL A 173 4.79 20.58 4.53
C VAL A 173 4.08 20.92 3.23
N ILE A 174 4.79 21.59 2.31
CA ILE A 174 4.19 22.19 1.11
C ILE A 174 4.84 21.57 -0.12
N GLY A 175 4.03 21.08 -1.07
CA GLY A 175 4.56 20.60 -2.34
C GLY A 175 3.53 19.92 -3.23
N ASN A 176 3.96 18.88 -3.92
CA ASN A 176 3.16 18.13 -4.90
C ASN A 176 2.90 16.69 -4.42
N SER A 177 2.54 15.78 -5.33
CA SER A 177 2.28 14.38 -4.98
C SER A 177 3.44 13.72 -4.25
N HIS A 178 4.71 14.07 -4.54
CA HIS A 178 5.87 13.51 -3.82
C HIS A 178 5.97 13.95 -2.36
N VAL A 179 5.41 15.12 -2.03
CA VAL A 179 5.27 15.55 -0.63
C VAL A 179 4.16 14.76 0.06
N HIS A 180 3.04 14.49 -0.62
CA HIS A 180 2.01 13.57 -0.11
C HIS A 180 2.56 12.15 0.01
N MET A 181 3.44 11.72 -0.90
CA MET A 181 4.20 10.49 -0.80
C MET A 181 5.31 10.58 0.27
N GLY A 182 5.33 11.62 1.12
CA GLY A 182 6.21 11.72 2.29
C GLY A 182 5.60 11.21 3.60
N ILE A 183 4.28 11.03 3.69
CA ILE A 183 3.55 10.78 4.96
C ILE A 183 4.21 9.77 5.92
N PRO A 184 4.70 8.56 5.52
CA PRO A 184 5.39 7.65 6.41
C PRO A 184 6.60 8.27 7.11
N ARG A 185 7.41 9.09 6.40
CA ARG A 185 8.56 9.78 7.00
C ARG A 185 8.10 10.91 7.93
N ASP A 186 7.02 11.60 7.56
CA ASP A 186 6.46 12.70 8.34
C ASP A 186 5.89 12.19 9.67
N ARG A 187 5.27 10.99 9.67
CA ARG A 187 4.81 10.29 10.88
C ARG A 187 5.95 9.97 11.84
N GLU A 188 7.10 9.52 11.35
CA GLU A 188 8.28 9.25 12.18
C GLU A 188 8.81 10.54 12.84
N LEU A 189 8.94 11.63 12.06
CA LEU A 189 9.34 12.94 12.59
C LEU A 189 8.36 13.45 13.65
N ALA A 190 7.06 13.43 13.33
CA ALA A 190 6.00 13.93 14.20
C ALA A 190 5.97 13.18 15.54
N LYS A 191 6.14 11.86 15.50
CA LYS A 191 6.22 11.02 16.69
C LYS A 191 7.45 11.34 17.55
N ALA A 192 8.61 11.54 16.91
CA ALA A 192 9.85 11.88 17.62
C ALA A 192 9.79 13.25 18.30
N LYS A 193 8.99 14.19 17.75
CA LYS A 193 8.94 15.59 18.19
C LYS A 193 7.68 16.02 18.93
N ASN A 194 6.69 15.13 19.05
CA ASN A 194 5.34 15.50 19.50
C ASN A 194 4.77 16.67 18.66
N TRP A 195 4.90 16.60 17.34
CA TRP A 195 4.42 17.65 16.44
C TRP A 195 3.12 17.23 15.77
N ARG A 196 2.37 18.23 15.30
CA ARG A 196 1.31 18.06 14.30
C ARG A 196 1.91 18.29 12.92
N VAL A 197 1.52 17.49 11.93
CA VAL A 197 1.94 17.72 10.55
C VAL A 197 0.72 18.00 9.69
N VAL A 198 0.76 19.13 9.00
CA VAL A 198 -0.23 19.53 8.02
C VAL A 198 0.44 19.57 6.65
N THR A 199 -0.16 18.93 5.66
CA THR A 199 0.40 18.90 4.31
C THR A 199 -0.47 19.69 3.36
N TYR A 200 0.14 20.61 2.61
CA TYR A 200 -0.49 21.28 1.49
C TYR A 200 0.04 20.70 0.17
N ILE A 201 -0.87 20.20 -0.67
CA ILE A 201 -0.52 19.51 -1.92
C ILE A 201 -1.18 20.20 -3.09
N ARG A 202 -0.37 20.73 -4.01
CA ARG A 202 -0.84 21.25 -5.29
C ARG A 202 -0.01 20.66 -6.41
N VAL A 203 -0.70 20.19 -7.46
CA VAL A 203 -0.05 19.75 -8.70
C VAL A 203 0.77 20.91 -9.26
N ARG A 204 2.05 20.67 -9.59
CA ARG A 204 3.03 21.70 -9.99
C ARG A 204 3.37 22.73 -8.90
N CYS A 205 3.26 22.41 -7.62
CA CYS A 205 4.00 23.16 -6.60
C CYS A 205 5.46 22.71 -6.64
N LEU A 206 6.28 23.37 -7.44
CA LEU A 206 7.72 23.14 -7.53
C LEU A 206 8.44 24.12 -6.59
N PRO A 207 9.57 23.73 -5.99
CA PRO A 207 10.34 24.61 -5.08
C PRO A 207 10.80 25.94 -5.72
N ARG A 208 10.68 26.07 -7.05
CA ARG A 208 11.00 27.27 -7.83
C ARG A 208 9.83 28.24 -8.02
N ASP A 209 8.64 27.92 -7.52
CA ASP A 209 7.44 28.75 -7.70
C ASP A 209 7.34 29.87 -6.66
N SER A 210 8.46 30.51 -6.28
CA SER A 210 8.47 31.75 -5.51
C SER A 210 8.22 32.96 -6.42
N GLY A 211 7.11 32.94 -7.15
CA GLY A 211 6.66 34.00 -8.04
C GLY A 211 5.15 34.20 -7.92
N PRO A 212 4.55 35.22 -8.58
CA PRO A 212 3.22 35.82 -8.29
C PRO A 212 2.00 34.87 -8.18
N ASP A 213 2.15 33.60 -8.52
CA ASP A 213 1.13 32.54 -8.43
C ASP A 213 1.44 31.51 -7.31
N SER A 214 2.43 31.81 -6.47
CA SER A 214 2.83 30.94 -5.37
C SER A 214 1.72 30.87 -4.35
N PRO A 215 1.33 29.67 -3.89
CA PRO A 215 0.44 29.57 -2.73
C PRO A 215 1.07 30.16 -1.46
N LEU A 216 2.38 30.40 -1.47
CA LEU A 216 3.12 31.05 -0.40
C LEU A 216 3.17 32.57 -0.51
N ASP A 217 2.82 33.17 -1.66
CA ASP A 217 2.93 34.64 -1.86
C ASP A 217 2.15 35.46 -0.83
N PRO A 218 0.91 35.10 -0.45
CA PRO A 218 0.15 35.88 0.54
C PRO A 218 0.84 35.96 1.91
N VAL A 219 1.77 35.06 2.18
CA VAL A 219 2.43 34.90 3.47
C VAL A 219 3.96 34.99 3.37
N ALA A 220 4.54 35.12 2.17
CA ALA A 220 5.99 35.11 1.94
C ALA A 220 6.73 36.21 2.72
N GLY A 221 6.11 37.38 2.92
CA GLY A 221 6.66 38.48 3.74
C GLY A 221 6.51 38.29 5.25
N GLU A 222 5.69 37.32 5.70
CA GLU A 222 5.47 36.96 7.11
C GLU A 222 6.21 35.67 7.51
N LEU A 223 6.64 34.88 6.53
CA LEU A 223 7.22 33.56 6.71
C LEU A 223 8.74 33.64 6.87
N ALA A 224 9.20 34.13 8.02
CA ALA A 224 10.59 34.03 8.44
C ALA A 224 11.04 32.58 8.75
N GLN A 225 10.15 31.59 8.60
CA GLN A 225 10.33 30.18 8.98
C GLN A 225 9.90 29.23 7.85
N VAL A 226 10.21 29.59 6.60
CA VAL A 226 10.03 28.69 5.45
C VAL A 226 11.37 28.37 4.84
N SER A 227 11.70 27.10 4.88
CA SER A 227 12.94 26.58 4.31
C SER A 227 12.64 25.45 3.33
N MET A 228 13.47 25.37 2.28
CA MET A 228 13.40 24.28 1.32
C MET A 228 14.15 23.08 1.88
N VAL A 229 13.45 21.94 1.98
CA VAL A 229 14.07 20.65 2.27
C VAL A 229 14.09 19.83 0.99
N ASP A 230 15.25 19.79 0.33
CA ASP A 230 15.48 18.91 -0.82
C ASP A 230 15.81 17.50 -0.33
N LEU A 231 15.36 16.47 -1.05
CA LEU A 231 15.72 15.05 -0.88
C LEU A 231 16.04 14.40 -2.24
N GLY A 232 16.14 15.19 -3.30
CA GLY A 232 16.31 14.74 -4.67
C GLY A 232 17.60 13.95 -4.88
N ASP A 233 18.66 14.28 -4.16
CA ASP A 233 19.93 13.53 -4.14
C ASP A 233 19.78 12.13 -3.53
N LEU A 234 18.81 11.94 -2.63
CA LEU A 234 18.52 10.64 -2.05
C LEU A 234 17.59 9.83 -2.95
N ILE A 235 16.67 10.48 -3.68
CA ILE A 235 15.70 9.79 -4.55
C ILE A 235 16.28 9.48 -5.94
N CYS A 236 17.00 10.44 -6.53
CA CYS A 236 17.64 10.35 -7.83
C CYS A 236 19.12 10.72 -7.69
N PRO A 237 19.96 9.82 -7.14
CA PRO A 237 21.39 10.07 -6.96
C PRO A 237 22.05 10.45 -8.28
N GLU A 238 22.88 11.49 -8.25
CA GLU A 238 23.54 12.06 -9.44
C GLU A 238 22.56 12.45 -10.57
N GLY A 239 21.30 12.74 -10.20
CA GLY A 239 20.23 13.07 -11.15
C GLY A 239 19.62 11.85 -11.86
N THR A 240 20.02 10.63 -11.51
CA THR A 240 19.50 9.39 -12.11
C THR A 240 18.61 8.65 -11.12
N CYS A 241 17.34 8.49 -11.48
CA CYS A 241 16.36 7.77 -10.66
C CYS A 241 16.48 6.27 -10.92
N VAL A 242 16.98 5.51 -9.94
CA VAL A 242 17.24 4.06 -10.06
C VAL A 242 16.19 3.23 -9.32
N PRO A 243 15.87 2.01 -9.81
CA PRO A 243 14.75 1.22 -9.27
C PRO A 243 15.03 0.61 -7.90
N VAL A 244 16.29 0.50 -7.48
CA VAL A 244 16.70 -0.06 -6.19
C VAL A 244 17.84 0.77 -5.62
N ILE A 245 17.70 1.23 -4.38
CA ILE A 245 18.71 1.97 -3.62
C ILE A 245 18.85 1.32 -2.26
N GLY A 246 20.07 1.00 -1.84
CA GLY A 246 20.33 0.42 -0.50
C GLY A 246 19.51 -0.85 -0.23
N ASN A 247 19.39 -1.72 -1.23
CA ASN A 247 18.59 -2.95 -1.19
C ASN A 247 17.07 -2.75 -1.00
N VAL A 248 16.54 -1.55 -1.27
CA VAL A 248 15.10 -1.27 -1.20
C VAL A 248 14.59 -0.82 -2.56
N TYR A 249 13.47 -1.38 -3.02
CA TYR A 249 12.82 -0.92 -4.25
C TYR A 249 12.33 0.53 -4.09
N THR A 250 12.78 1.43 -4.94
CA THR A 250 12.51 2.87 -4.83
C THR A 250 11.10 3.23 -5.28
N TYR A 251 10.62 2.64 -6.38
CA TYR A 251 9.35 2.99 -7.01
C TYR A 251 8.43 1.77 -7.18
N TRP A 252 7.11 1.98 -7.09
CA TRP A 252 6.11 0.96 -7.43
C TRP A 252 5.50 1.16 -8.83
N ASP A 253 5.63 2.36 -9.39
CA ASP A 253 5.33 2.68 -10.78
C ASP A 253 6.37 3.68 -11.36
N ASN A 254 6.05 4.36 -12.45
CA ASN A 254 6.98 5.27 -13.13
C ASN A 254 7.26 6.59 -12.39
N ASN A 255 6.59 6.88 -11.27
CA ASN A 255 6.72 8.17 -10.59
C ASN A 255 6.60 8.09 -9.06
N HIS A 256 5.90 7.11 -8.52
CA HIS A 256 5.55 7.06 -7.12
C HIS A 256 6.50 6.17 -6.32
N LEU A 257 6.94 6.67 -5.16
CA LEU A 257 7.84 5.96 -4.26
C LEU A 257 7.13 4.82 -3.52
N THR A 258 7.87 3.77 -3.19
CA THR A 258 7.38 2.73 -2.26
C THR A 258 7.31 3.29 -0.84
N VAL A 259 6.38 2.77 -0.01
CA VAL A 259 6.29 3.16 1.40
C VAL A 259 7.56 2.78 2.14
N GLU A 260 8.10 1.62 1.80
CA GLU A 260 9.31 1.05 2.38
C GLU A 260 10.51 1.97 2.12
N TYR A 261 10.69 2.46 0.89
CA TYR A 261 11.75 3.42 0.59
C TYR A 261 11.56 4.75 1.32
N VAL A 262 10.34 5.28 1.35
CA VAL A 262 10.04 6.56 2.04
C VAL A 262 10.34 6.51 3.53
N ARG A 263 10.13 5.36 4.19
CA ARG A 263 10.54 5.19 5.61
C ARG A 263 12.05 5.36 5.79
N THR A 264 12.86 4.88 4.84
CA THR A 264 14.32 5.03 4.92
C THR A 264 14.79 6.47 4.76
N LEU A 265 13.96 7.36 4.20
CA LEU A 265 14.24 8.79 4.10
C LEU A 265 14.06 9.54 5.44
N ALA A 266 13.37 8.95 6.42
CA ALA A 266 12.96 9.65 7.64
C ALA A 266 14.11 10.27 8.46
N PRO A 267 15.27 9.59 8.68
CA PRO A 267 16.37 10.18 9.43
C PRO A 267 16.96 11.41 8.72
N MET A 268 17.18 11.31 7.40
CA MET A 268 17.74 12.40 6.60
C MET A 268 16.77 13.56 6.45
N PHE A 269 15.47 13.27 6.29
CA PHE A 269 14.43 14.29 6.30
C PHE A 269 14.39 15.03 7.63
N THR A 270 14.41 14.29 8.76
CA THR A 270 14.42 14.88 10.10
C THR A 270 15.62 15.78 10.30
N GLN A 271 16.81 15.33 9.89
CA GLN A 271 18.04 16.12 9.95
C GLN A 271 17.94 17.40 9.12
N ARG A 272 17.50 17.30 7.85
CA ARG A 272 17.40 18.49 6.97
C ARG A 272 16.33 19.47 7.44
N VAL A 273 15.21 18.99 8.00
CA VAL A 273 14.21 19.85 8.66
C VAL A 273 14.80 20.54 9.89
N GLN A 274 15.60 19.84 10.70
CA GLN A 274 16.26 20.42 11.86
C GLN A 274 17.26 21.53 11.47
N GLU A 275 18.08 21.27 10.47
CA GLU A 275 19.05 22.22 9.93
C GLU A 275 18.35 23.47 9.40
N ALA A 276 17.28 23.28 8.62
CA ALA A 276 16.41 24.34 8.11
C ALA A 276 15.79 25.21 9.22
N LEU A 277 15.21 24.58 10.25
CA LEU A 277 14.61 25.33 11.36
C LEU A 277 15.64 26.09 12.19
N THR A 278 16.82 25.50 12.37
CA THR A 278 17.93 26.15 13.10
C THR A 278 18.47 27.35 12.34
N SER A 279 18.61 27.26 11.01
CA SER A 279 19.06 28.40 10.18
C SER A 279 18.10 29.58 10.21
N ASP A 280 16.81 29.31 10.41
CA ASP A 280 15.73 30.30 10.46
C ASP A 280 15.54 30.88 11.89
N GLY A 281 16.37 30.47 12.85
CA GLY A 281 16.32 30.94 14.25
C GLY A 281 15.11 30.43 15.03
N ALA A 282 14.40 29.43 14.52
CA ALA A 282 13.31 28.78 15.24
C ALA A 282 13.88 27.88 16.36
N PRO A 283 13.30 27.89 17.57
CA PRO A 283 13.68 26.93 18.60
C PRO A 283 13.28 25.53 18.16
N TYR A 284 14.25 24.62 18.04
CA TYR A 284 14.08 23.22 17.64
C TYR A 284 14.03 22.26 18.84
#